data_AF-I3IHT9-F1
#
_entry.id   AF-I3IHT9-F1
#
_cell.length_a   1.000
_cell.length_b   1.000
_cell.length_c   1.000
_cell.angle_alpha   90.00
_cell.angle_beta   90.00
_cell.angle_gamma   90.00
#
_symmetry.space_group_name_H-M   'P 1'
#
loop_
_entity.id
_entity.type
_entity.pdbx_description
1 polymer ?
#
loop_
_entity_poly.entity_id
_entity_poly.type
_entity_poly.pdbx_seq_one_letter_code
_entity_poly.pdbx_strand_id
1 'polypeptide(L)' 'MTKVKTFTSPLRMFHVHNELIALDKEVNDFLQTNTIKRVISVCDSTTNTNGGTMGIIRVVTYEE' A
#
# COMPACT_ATOMS: atom_id res chain seq x y z
N MET A 1 -1.58 1.91 37.64
CA MET A 1 -0.98 1.26 36.46
C MET A 1 -0.49 2.37 35.52
N THR A 2 0.82 2.46 35.29
CA THR A 2 1.41 3.53 34.48
C THR A 2 1.45 3.12 33.02
N LYS A 3 0.92 3.94 32.12
CA LYS A 3 0.94 3.71 30.67
C LYS A 3 1.99 4.63 30.03
N VAL A 4 2.83 4.06 29.17
CA VAL A 4 3.84 4.81 28.40
C VAL A 4 3.53 4.62 26.92
N LYS A 5 3.57 5.70 26.16
CA LYS A 5 3.43 5.69 24.70
C LYS A 5 4.55 6.55 24.11
N THR A 6 5.36 5.94 23.25
CA THR A 6 6.45 6.62 22.54
C THR A 6 5.93 7.21 21.24
N PHE A 7 6.36 8.43 20.94
CA PHE A 7 6.13 9.09 19.66
C PHE A 7 7.50 9.35 19.01
N THR A 8 7.62 9.11 17.71
CA THR A 8 8.84 9.33 16.93
C THR A 8 8.48 9.99 15.61
N SER A 9 9.43 10.70 15.01
CA SER A 9 9.32 11.12 13.62
C SER A 9 9.55 9.93 12.68
N PRO A 10 8.97 9.93 11.47
CA PRO A 10 9.23 8.91 10.47
C PRO A 10 10.70 8.97 10.03
N LEU A 11 11.36 7.81 10.01
CA LEU A 11 12.70 7.71 9.41
C LEU A 11 12.55 7.74 7.89
N ARG A 12 13.24 8.67 7.22
CA ARG A 12 13.14 8.86 5.75
C ARG A 12 13.40 7.59 4.95
N MET A 13 14.29 6.71 5.42
CA MET A 13 14.58 5.42 4.80
C MET A 13 13.36 4.49 4.70
N PHE A 14 12.38 4.65 5.59
CA PHE A 14 11.15 3.85 5.59
C PHE A 14 9.99 4.53 4.87
N HIS A 15 10.19 5.70 4.27
CA HIS A 15 9.11 6.41 3.60
C HIS A 15 8.45 5.56 2.51
N VAL A 16 9.24 5.04 1.56
CA VAL A 16 8.76 4.17 0.49
C VAL A 16 8.15 2.87 1.04
N HIS A 17 8.76 2.29 2.08
CA HIS A 17 8.22 1.09 2.72
C HIS A 17 6.82 1.33 3.30
N ASN A 18 6.63 2.46 3.99
CA ASN A 18 5.34 2.82 4.55
C ASN A 18 4.31 3.16 3.46
N GLU A 19 4.73 3.76 2.34
CA GLU A 19 3.85 3.98 1.18
C GLU A 19 3.37 2.66 0.57
N LEU A 20 4.25 1.67 0.43
CA LEU A 20 3.88 0.35 -0.05
C LEU A 20 2.95 -0.39 0.92
N ILE A 21 3.19 -0.29 2.23
CA ILE A 21 2.27 -0.83 3.25
C ILE A 21 0.91 -0.14 3.18
N ALA A 22 0.88 1.18 3.01
CA ALA A 22 -0.36 1.94 2.92
C ALA A 22 -1.17 1.54 1.69
N LEU A 23 -0.51 1.40 0.52
CA LEU A 23 -1.15 0.92 -0.70
C LEU A 23 -1.70 -0.50 -0.53
N ASP A 24 -0.93 -1.40 0.10
CA ASP A 24 -1.39 -2.77 0.35
C ASP A 24 -2.61 -2.80 1.27
N LYS A 25 -2.60 -1.95 2.31
CA LYS A 25 -3.75 -1.79 3.20
C LYS A 25 -4.97 -1.26 2.45
N GLU A 26 -4.82 -0.23 1.62
CA GLU A 26 -5.91 0.35 0.85
C GLU A 26 -6.58 -0.68 -0.07
N VAL A 27 -5.77 -1.47 -0.79
CA VAL A 27 -6.28 -2.53 -1.66
C VAL A 27 -7.01 -3.61 -0.85
N ASN A 28 -6.44 -4.05 0.28
CA ASN A 28 -7.08 -5.05 1.14
C ASN A 28 -8.39 -4.53 1.75
N ASP A 29 -8.43 -3.28 2.20
CA ASP A 29 -9.64 -2.66 2.72
C ASP A 29 -10.72 -2.58 1.64
N PHE A 30 -10.36 -2.26 0.39
CA PHE A 30 -11.28 -2.28 -0.75
C PHE A 30 -11.84 -3.69 -0.99
N LEU A 31 -10.99 -4.71 -1.05
CA LEU A 31 -11.42 -6.10 -1.30
C LEU A 31 -12.37 -6.61 -0.20
N GLN A 32 -12.06 -6.30 1.07
CA GLN A 32 -12.90 -6.68 2.20
C GLN A 32 -14.23 -5.93 2.22
N THR A 33 -14.20 -4.61 2.06
CA THR A 33 -15.40 -3.76 2.11
C THR A 33 -16.41 -4.14 1.04
N ASN A 34 -15.92 -4.51 -0.15
CA ASN A 34 -16.78 -4.92 -1.27
C ASN A 34 -17.08 -6.42 -1.29
N THR A 35 -16.62 -7.19 -0.29
CA THR A 35 -16.84 -8.64 -0.19
C THR A 35 -16.43 -9.39 -1.47
N ILE A 36 -15.31 -8.98 -2.07
CA ILE A 36 -14.80 -9.56 -3.31
C ILE A 36 -14.46 -11.03 -3.08
N LYS A 37 -15.10 -11.94 -3.81
CA LYS A 37 -14.92 -13.40 -3.61
C LYS A 37 -13.61 -13.92 -4.17
N ARG A 38 -13.11 -13.32 -5.26
CA ARG A 38 -11.93 -13.84 -5.95
C ARG A 38 -11.11 -12.73 -6.61
N VAL A 39 -9.81 -12.72 -6.32
CA VAL A 39 -8.82 -11.98 -7.10
C VAL A 39 -8.26 -12.89 -8.19
N ILE A 40 -8.33 -12.44 -9.44
CA ILE A 40 -7.82 -13.16 -10.61
C ILE A 40 -6.33 -12.84 -10.81
N SER A 41 -5.96 -11.56 -10.74
CA SER A 41 -4.58 -11.12 -10.93
C SER A 41 -4.28 -9.80 -10.23
N VAL A 42 -3.01 -9.61 -9.89
CA VAL A 42 -2.45 -8.35 -9.39
C VAL A 42 -1.25 -8.00 -10.26
N CYS A 43 -1.18 -6.76 -10.72
CA CYS A 43 -0.07 -6.26 -11.52
C CYS A 43 0.39 -4.90 -10.99
N ASP A 44 1.69 -4.77 -10.78
CA ASP A 44 2.32 -3.54 -10.32
C ASP A 44 3.21 -2.96 -11.41
N SER A 45 3.14 -1.64 -11.63
CA SER A 45 4.06 -0.91 -12.50
C SER A 45 4.56 0.33 -11.80
N THR A 46 5.87 0.59 -11.89
CA THR A 46 6.43 1.85 -11.41
C THR A 46 6.10 2.97 -12.38
N THR A 47 5.81 4.15 -11.84
CA THR A 47 5.77 5.40 -12.60
C THR A 47 7.12 6.08 -12.47
N ASN A 48 7.62 6.62 -13.57
CA ASN A 48 8.97 7.19 -13.61
C ASN A 48 8.93 8.65 -14.09
N THR A 49 9.82 9.48 -13.55
CA THR A 49 10.19 10.79 -14.10
C THR A 49 11.71 10.90 -14.18
N ASN A 50 12.23 11.36 -15.32
CA ASN A 50 13.66 11.58 -15.53
C ASN A 50 14.55 10.39 -15.10
N GLY A 51 14.08 9.15 -15.30
CA GLY A 51 14.79 7.92 -14.92
C GLY A 51 14.68 7.51 -13.45
N GLY A 52 14.02 8.29 -12.59
CA GLY A 52 13.72 7.95 -11.21
C GLY A 52 12.29 7.44 -11.04
N THR A 53 12.09 6.47 -10.15
CA THR A 53 10.74 6.01 -9.77
C THR A 53 10.08 7.03 -8.85
N MET A 54 8.89 7.49 -9.25
CA MET A 54 8.06 8.43 -8.49
C MET A 54 7.01 7.73 -7.65
N GLY A 55 6.59 6.53 -8.06
CA GLY A 55 5.50 5.83 -7.41
C GLY A 55 5.22 4.50 -8.07
N ILE A 56 4.12 3.88 -7.65
CA ILE A 56 3.66 2.59 -8.13
C ILE A 56 2.17 2.66 -8.41
N ILE A 57 1.74 2.00 -9.48
CA ILE A 57 0.35 1.78 -9.81
C ILE A 57 0.12 0.28 -9.65
N ARG A 58 -0.88 -0.08 -8.82
CA ARG A 58 -1.35 -1.45 -8.65
C ARG A 58 -2.70 -1.62 -9.34
N VAL A 59 -2.79 -2.61 -10.21
CA VAL A 59 -4.03 -3.03 -10.87
C VAL A 59 -4.46 -4.38 -10.31
N VAL A 60 -5.72 -4.48 -9.90
CA VAL A 60 -6.32 -5.72 -9.39
C VAL A 60 -7.49 -6.11 -10.28
N THR A 61 -7.44 -7.32 -10.84
CA THR A 61 -8.56 -7.93 -11.56
C THR A 61 -9.29 -8.87 -10.63
N TYR A 62 -10.61 -8.74 -10.49
CA TYR A 62 -11.39 -9.47 -9.50
C TYR A 62 -12.81 -9.83 -9.98
N GLU A 63 -13.44 -10.76 -9.29
CA GLU A 63 -14.83 -11.20 -9.49
C GLU A 63 -15.62 -11.04 -8.17
N GLU A 64 -16.85 -10.54 -8.28
CA GLU A 64 -17.77 -10.34 -7.15
C GLU A 64 -18.46 -11.62 -6.67
#